data_AF-A0A179BF96-F1
#
_entry.id   AF-A0A179BF96-F1
#
_cell.length_a   1.000
_cell.length_b   1.000
_cell.length_c   1.000
_cell.angle_alpha   90.00
_cell.angle_beta   90.00
_cell.angle_gamma   90.00
#
_symmetry.space_group_name_H-M   'P 1'
#
loop_
_entity.id
_entity.type
_entity.pdbx_description
1 polymer ?
#
loop_
_entity_poly.entity_id
_entity_poly.type
_entity_poly.pdbx_seq_one_letter_code
_entity_poly.pdbx_strand_id
1 'polypeptide(L)'
;MPWIAYIAHFVAAAFLTNGVPHFVNGVSGRRFRIPFAQAAKHGSPTANVVWGWANFLIAFLLFANIGPLYIGTPGDTIFVAVGMLVTGILLARIFEGNAI
;
A
#
# COMPACT_ATOMS: atom_id res chain seq x y z
N MET A 1 21.61 -7.60 -6.94
CA MET A 1 21.24 -7.06 -5.62
C MET A 1 21.22 -8.17 -4.59
N PRO A 2 21.56 -7.92 -3.32
CA PRO A 2 21.34 -8.91 -2.28
C PRO A 2 19.86 -9.31 -2.27
N TRP A 3 19.54 -10.59 -2.10
CA TRP A 3 18.17 -11.12 -2.21
C TRP A 3 17.14 -10.40 -1.32
N ILE A 4 17.61 -9.83 -0.20
CA ILE A 4 16.82 -8.99 0.71
C ILE A 4 16.23 -7.75 0.03
N ALA A 5 16.88 -7.20 -1.01
CA ALA A 5 16.37 -6.08 -1.78
C ALA A 5 15.07 -6.45 -2.52
N TYR A 6 14.96 -7.67 -3.03
CA TYR A 6 13.74 -8.14 -3.68
C TYR A 6 12.56 -8.25 -2.69
N ILE A 7 12.84 -8.68 -1.46
CA ILE A 7 11.84 -8.67 -0.38
C ILE A 7 11.45 -7.22 -0.04
N ALA A 8 12.43 -6.32 0.08
CA ALA A 8 12.17 -4.91 0.33
C ALA A 8 11.30 -4.30 -0.79
N HIS A 9 11.55 -4.64 -2.06
CA HIS A 9 10.74 -4.21 -3.20
C HIS A 9 9.29 -4.73 -3.13
N PHE A 10 9.10 -6.01 -2.80
CA PHE A 10 7.76 -6.57 -2.61
C PHE A 10 7.01 -5.87 -1.47
N VAL A 11 7.67 -5.69 -0.31
CA VAL A 11 7.08 -5.04 0.86
C VAL A 11 6.78 -3.56 0.58
N ALA A 12 7.69 -2.85 -0.08
CA ALA A 12 7.48 -1.47 -0.51
C ALA A 12 6.27 -1.35 -1.45
N ALA A 13 6.15 -2.26 -2.44
CA ALA A 13 5.01 -2.31 -3.33
C ALA A 13 3.69 -2.62 -2.59
N ALA A 14 3.73 -3.47 -1.56
CA ALA A 14 2.58 -3.73 -0.70
C ALA A 14 2.13 -2.48 0.07
N PHE A 15 3.05 -1.75 0.71
CA PHE A 15 2.74 -0.47 1.36
C PHE A 15 2.20 0.56 0.36
N LEU A 16 2.83 0.70 -0.81
CA LEU A 16 2.38 1.60 -1.86
C LEU A 16 0.92 1.29 -2.25
N THR A 17 0.63 0.02 -2.52
CA THR A 17 -0.70 -0.45 -2.95
C THR A 17 -1.73 -0.28 -1.83
N ASN A 18 -1.35 -0.54 -0.58
CA ASN A 18 -2.21 -0.32 0.57
C ASN A 18 -2.56 1.16 0.77
N GLY A 19 -1.63 2.08 0.49
CA GLY A 19 -1.88 3.51 0.59
C GLY A 19 -2.96 4.02 -0.38
N VAL A 20 -3.08 3.42 -1.57
CA VAL A 20 -3.99 3.88 -2.65
C VAL A 20 -5.45 3.97 -2.21
N PRO A 21 -6.13 2.91 -1.75
CA PRO A 21 -7.55 2.99 -1.41
C PRO A 21 -7.82 3.96 -0.25
N HIS A 22 -6.92 4.06 0.73
CA HIS A 22 -7.07 5.01 1.84
C HIS A 22 -6.91 6.46 1.37
N PHE A 23 -5.82 6.74 0.65
CA PHE A 23 -5.54 8.09 0.17
C PHE A 23 -6.64 8.58 -0.79
N VAL A 24 -7.00 7.76 -1.80
CA VAL A 24 -8.00 8.11 -2.82
C VAL A 24 -9.38 8.34 -2.19
N ASN A 25 -9.83 7.48 -1.28
CA ASN A 25 -11.10 7.72 -0.58
C ASN A 25 -11.04 8.98 0.29
N GLY A 26 -9.92 9.19 1.00
CA GLY A 26 -9.70 10.36 1.85
C GLY A 26 -9.76 11.67 1.08
N VAL A 27 -9.02 11.81 -0.03
CA VAL A 27 -9.03 13.04 -0.86
C VAL A 27 -10.35 13.22 -1.61
N SER A 28 -11.11 12.14 -1.83
CA SER A 28 -12.47 12.19 -2.37
C SER A 28 -13.53 12.56 -1.32
N GLY A 29 -13.14 12.86 -0.07
CA GLY A 29 -14.07 13.20 1.02
C GLY A 29 -14.88 12.00 1.56
N ARG A 30 -14.50 10.77 1.21
CA ARG A 30 -15.22 9.54 1.59
C ARG A 30 -14.63 8.97 2.87
N ARG A 31 -15.51 8.54 3.78
CA ARG A 31 -15.09 7.74 4.93
C ARG A 31 -14.71 6.34 4.44
N PHE A 32 -13.58 5.83 4.92
CA PHE A 32 -13.08 4.52 4.55
C PHE A 32 -12.43 3.82 5.74
N ARG A 33 -12.26 2.49 5.67
CA ARG A 33 -11.74 1.68 6.77
C ARG A 33 -10.29 2.07 7.08
N ILE A 34 -9.92 2.12 8.35
CA ILE A 34 -8.52 2.24 8.80
C ILE A 34 -8.29 1.23 9.94
N PRO A 35 -7.06 0.71 10.13
CA PRO A 35 -6.80 -0.35 11.12
C PRO A 35 -7.15 0.04 12.56
N PHE A 36 -7.06 1.33 12.88
CA PHE A 36 -7.26 1.87 14.24
C PHE A 36 -8.69 2.37 14.50
N ALA A 37 -9.57 2.34 13.50
CA ALA A 37 -10.98 2.57 13.74
C ALA A 37 -11.58 1.26 14.26
N GLN A 38 -12.44 1.34 15.29
CA GLN A 38 -13.25 0.19 15.73
C GLN A 38 -13.84 -0.50 14.49
N ALA A 39 -13.79 -1.83 14.44
CA ALA A 39 -14.08 -2.63 13.24
C ALA A 39 -15.41 -2.29 12.52
N ALA A 40 -16.37 -1.67 13.23
CA ALA A 40 -17.65 -1.20 12.70
C ALA A 40 -17.70 0.28 12.26
N LYS A 41 -16.61 1.06 12.45
CA LYS A 41 -16.56 2.50 12.15
C LYS A 41 -15.52 2.77 11.06
N HIS A 42 -15.92 3.52 10.03
CA HIS A 42 -14.97 4.06 9.06
C HIS A 42 -14.21 5.26 9.67
N GLY A 43 -12.93 5.39 9.33
CA GLY A 43 -12.14 6.57 9.65
C GLY A 43 -12.66 7.81 8.90
N SER A 44 -12.39 9.00 9.43
CA SER A 44 -12.70 10.26 8.73
C SER A 44 -11.92 10.35 7.40
N PRO A 45 -12.36 11.18 6.45
CA PRO A 45 -11.60 11.40 5.21
C PRO A 45 -10.16 11.86 5.48
N THR A 46 -9.98 12.80 6.41
CA THR A 46 -8.65 13.28 6.82
C THR A 46 -7.78 12.16 7.41
N ALA A 47 -8.34 11.30 8.26
CA ALA A 47 -7.60 10.16 8.81
C ALA A 47 -7.17 9.16 7.73
N ASN A 48 -8.01 8.96 6.70
CA ASN A 48 -7.68 8.13 5.55
C ASN A 48 -6.57 8.76 4.67
N VAL A 49 -6.57 10.08 4.48
CA VAL A 49 -5.48 10.79 3.81
C VAL A 49 -4.17 10.59 4.55
N VAL A 50 -4.14 10.83 5.87
CA VAL A 50 -2.94 10.68 6.69
C VAL A 50 -2.44 9.24 6.68
N TRP A 51 -3.34 8.27 6.79
CA TRP A 51 -2.98 6.85 6.76
C TRP A 51 -2.45 6.41 5.39
N GLY A 52 -3.10 6.82 4.29
CA GLY A 52 -2.61 6.56 2.94
C GLY A 52 -1.25 7.20 2.69
N TRP A 53 -1.05 8.42 3.15
CA TRP A 53 0.24 9.13 3.06
C TRP A 53 1.35 8.43 3.85
N ALA A 54 1.07 7.96 5.07
CA ALA A 54 2.05 7.20 5.87
C ALA A 54 2.51 5.93 5.14
N ASN A 55 1.58 5.23 4.46
CA ASN A 55 1.91 4.07 3.63
C ASN A 55 2.82 4.45 2.45
N PHE A 56 2.53 5.56 1.76
CA PHE A 56 3.39 6.06 0.68
C PHE A 56 4.78 6.45 1.18
N LEU A 57 4.88 7.08 2.36
CA LEU A 57 6.16 7.43 2.96
C LEU A 57 6.98 6.17 3.26
N ILE A 58 6.37 5.14 3.84
CA ILE A 58 7.05 3.86 4.11
C ILE A 58 7.54 3.22 2.80
N ALA A 59 6.67 3.16 1.78
CA ALA A 59 7.05 2.62 0.47
C ALA A 59 8.22 3.39 -0.14
N PHE A 60 8.17 4.73 -0.11
CA PHE A 60 9.25 5.60 -0.59
C PHE A 60 10.57 5.32 0.15
N LEU A 61 10.55 5.27 1.48
CA LEU A 61 11.76 5.03 2.28
C LEU A 61 12.36 3.65 2.00
N LEU A 62 11.52 2.62 1.79
CA LEU A 62 11.98 1.28 1.42
C LEU A 62 12.62 1.26 0.03
N PHE A 63 11.97 1.87 -0.97
CA PHE A 63 12.49 1.98 -2.34
C PHE A 63 13.72 2.87 -2.47
N ALA A 64 13.92 3.83 -1.56
CA ALA A 64 15.05 4.76 -1.63
C ALA A 64 16.26 4.30 -0.81
N ASN A 65 16.05 3.68 0.36
CA ASN A 65 17.11 3.50 1.35
C ASN A 65 17.44 2.05 1.71
N ILE A 66 16.51 1.10 1.52
CA ILE A 66 16.73 -0.31 1.90
C ILE A 66 17.01 -1.18 0.68
N GLY A 67 16.18 -1.05 -0.35
CA GLY A 67 16.41 -1.60 -1.67
C GLY A 67 16.19 -0.49 -2.69
N PRO A 68 17.24 0.27 -3.05
CA PRO A 68 17.17 1.24 -4.12
C PRO A 68 16.58 0.62 -5.38
N LEU A 69 15.39 1.08 -5.77
CA LEU A 69 14.67 0.53 -6.92
C LEU A 69 15.31 1.04 -8.23
N TYR A 70 15.86 0.12 -9.02
CA TYR A 70 16.34 0.43 -10.36
C TYR A 70 15.32 -0.06 -11.39
N ILE A 71 14.52 0.87 -11.89
CA ILE A 71 13.53 0.59 -12.94
C ILE A 71 14.26 0.07 -14.19
N GLY A 72 13.84 -1.08 -14.71
CA GLY A 72 14.44 -1.71 -15.89
C GLY A 72 15.32 -2.93 -15.57
N THR A 73 15.59 -3.23 -14.30
CA THR A 73 16.14 -4.53 -13.92
C THR A 73 14.98 -5.55 -13.84
N PRO A 74 15.06 -6.73 -14.48
CA PRO A 74 13.95 -7.68 -14.48
C PRO A 74 13.57 -8.15 -13.07
N GLY A 75 14.56 -8.39 -12.21
CA GLY A 75 14.34 -8.83 -10.83
C GLY A 75 13.54 -7.82 -10.01
N ASP A 76 13.97 -6.56 -9.98
CA ASP A 76 13.30 -5.54 -9.15
C ASP A 76 11.89 -5.27 -9.68
N THR A 77 11.73 -5.20 -11.00
CA THR A 77 10.45 -4.98 -11.66
C THR A 77 9.44 -6.10 -11.36
N ILE A 78 9.88 -7.36 -11.40
CA ILE A 78 9.00 -8.51 -11.11
C ILE A 78 8.52 -8.47 -9.65
N PHE A 79 9.40 -8.25 -8.69
CA PHE A 79 9.01 -8.26 -7.27
C PHE A 79 8.09 -7.09 -6.92
N VAL A 80 8.29 -5.91 -7.51
CA VAL A 80 7.35 -4.79 -7.38
C VAL A 80 5.99 -5.14 -7.99
N ALA A 81 5.96 -5.66 -9.22
CA ALA A 81 4.73 -6.01 -9.92
C ALA A 81 3.94 -7.10 -9.16
N VAL A 82 4.62 -8.14 -8.67
CA VAL A 82 4.01 -9.21 -7.89
C VAL A 82 3.50 -8.68 -6.54
N GLY A 83 4.28 -7.85 -5.84
CA GLY A 83 3.84 -7.22 -4.59
C GLY A 83 2.57 -6.40 -4.77
N MET A 84 2.55 -5.56 -5.82
CA MET A 84 1.37 -4.76 -6.15
C MET A 84 0.14 -5.63 -6.48
N LEU A 85 0.31 -6.65 -7.31
CA LEU A 85 -0.80 -7.54 -7.71
C LEU A 85 -1.36 -8.32 -6.51
N VAL A 86 -0.49 -8.96 -5.73
CA VAL A 86 -0.89 -9.76 -4.57
C VAL A 86 -1.60 -8.89 -3.54
N THR A 87 -1.01 -7.74 -3.18
CA THR A 87 -1.64 -6.82 -2.21
C THR A 87 -2.94 -6.26 -2.76
N GLY A 88 -3.03 -5.91 -4.04
CA GLY A 88 -4.27 -5.45 -4.66
C GLY A 88 -5.40 -6.47 -4.56
N ILE A 89 -5.13 -7.74 -4.88
CA ILE A 89 -6.10 -8.84 -4.76
C ILE A 89 -6.52 -9.04 -3.30
N LEU A 90 -5.58 -9.02 -2.36
CA LEU A 90 -5.87 -9.16 -0.94
C LEU A 90 -6.76 -8.02 -0.43
N LEU A 91 -6.44 -6.77 -0.77
CA LEU A 91 -7.25 -5.62 -0.39
C LEU A 91 -8.64 -5.67 -1.01
N ALA A 92 -8.75 -6.06 -2.28
CA ALA A 92 -10.05 -6.24 -2.93
C ALA A 92 -10.92 -7.22 -2.12
N ARG A 93 -10.39 -8.40 -1.75
CA ARG A 93 -11.12 -9.40 -0.95
C ARG A 93 -11.45 -8.91 0.46
N ILE A 94 -10.53 -8.19 1.11
CA ILE A 94 -10.72 -7.66 2.48
C ILE A 94 -11.81 -6.57 2.51
N PHE A 95 -11.91 -5.78 1.44
CA PHE A 95 -12.89 -4.69 1.34
C PHE A 95 -14.23 -5.14 0.72
N GLU A 96 -14.24 -6.18 -0.11
CA GLU A 96 -15.45 -6.79 -0.70
C GLU A 96 -16.45 -7.26 0.36
N GLY A 97 -15.96 -7.83 1.48
CA GLY A 97 -16.81 -8.36 2.56
C GLY A 97 -17.75 -7.38 3.25
N ASN A 98 -17.72 -6.08 2.89
CA ASN A 98 -18.59 -5.03 3.46
C ASN A 98 -19.37 -4.24 2.40
N ALA A 99 -19.53 -4.74 1.18
CA ALA A 99 -20.45 -4.17 0.19
C ALA A 99 -21.87 -4.70 0.41
N ILE A 100 -22.49 -4.36 1.54
CA ILE A 100 -23.93 -4.52 1.79
C ILE A 100 -24.44 -3.25 2.50
#